data_AF-A0A7J5C597-F1
#
_entry.id   AF-A0A7J5C597-F1
#
_cell.length_a   1.000
_cell.length_b   1.000
_cell.length_c   1.000
_cell.angle_alpha   90.00
_cell.angle_beta   90.00
_cell.angle_gamma   90.00
#
_symmetry.space_group_name_H-M   'P 1'
#
loop_
_entity.id
_entity.type
_entity.pdbx_description
1 polymer ?
#
loop_
_entity_poly.entity_id
_entity_poly.type
_entity_poly.pdbx_seq_one_letter_code
_entity_poly.pdbx_strand_id
1 'polypeptide(L)' 'GLTYRCRQAHTAIPGWEPPNVPALWLQL' A
#
# COMPACT_ATOMS: atom_id res chain seq x y z
N GLY A 1 14.94 -1.04 -3.34
CA GLY A 1 13.68 -0.34 -3.02
C GLY A 1 12.54 -1.22 -3.45
N LEU A 2 11.53 -1.42 -2.60
CA LEU A 2 10.34 -2.20 -2.93
C LEU A 2 9.33 -1.26 -3.59
N THR A 3 8.81 -1.65 -4.75
CA THR A 3 7.78 -0.88 -5.45
C THR A 3 6.43 -1.43 -5.05
N TYR A 4 5.48 -0.55 -4.77
CA TYR A 4 4.12 -0.96 -4.44
C TYR A 4 3.14 -0.26 -5.37
N ARG A 5 2.10 -0.99 -5.76
CA ARG A 5 0.99 -0.48 -6.55
C ARG A 5 -0.26 -0.43 -5.68
N CYS A 6 -0.99 0.68 -5.73
CA CYS A 6 -2.29 0.79 -5.07
C CYS A 6 -3.26 -0.22 -5.71
N ARG A 7 -3.76 -1.16 -4.91
CA ARG A 7 -4.77 -2.13 -5.34
C ARG A 7 -6.17 -1.52 -5.33
N GLN A 8 -6.43 -0.63 -4.38
CA GLN A 8 -7.67 0.12 -4.23
C GLN A 8 -7.38 1.62 -4.23
N ALA A 9 -8.28 2.44 -4.76
CA ALA A 9 -8.15 3.90 -4.65
C ALA A 9 -8.36 4.31 -3.19
N HIS A 10 -7.31 4.84 -2.56
CA HIS A 10 -7.33 5.31 -1.19
C HIS A 10 -6.25 6.37 -0.98
N THR A 11 -6.40 7.18 0.07
CA THR A 11 -5.40 8.17 0.46
C THR A 11 -4.42 7.55 1.44
N ALA A 12 -3.13 7.59 1.15
CA ALA A 12 -2.11 7.14 2.08
C ALA A 12 -2.08 8.08 3.30
N ILE A 13 -2.36 7.51 4.47
CA ILE A 13 -2.25 8.19 5.77
C ILE A 13 -1.16 7.50 6.59
N PRO A 14 -0.56 8.17 7.60
CA PRO A 14 0.41 7.54 8.48
C PRO A 14 -0.15 6.25 9.10
N GLY A 15 0.59 5.15 8.96
CA GLY A 15 0.17 3.80 9.38
C GLY A 15 -0.45 2.94 8.27
N TRP A 16 -0.87 3.53 7.14
CA TRP A 16 -1.30 2.79 5.94
C TRP A 16 -0.14 2.50 4.98
N GLU A 17 0.94 2.00 5.54
CA GLU A 17 2.12 1.61 4.78
C GLU A 17 1.89 0.22 4.16
N PRO A 18 2.48 -0.07 3.00
CA PRO A 18 2.35 -1.36 2.33
C PRO A 18 2.48 -2.61 3.22
N PRO A 19 3.41 -2.71 4.19
CA PRO A 19 3.48 -3.87 5.09
C PRO A 19 2.31 -3.97 6.07
N ASN A 20 1.70 -2.85 6.47
CA ASN A 20 0.64 -2.84 7.48
C ASN A 20 -0.73 -3.18 6.88
N VAL A 21 -0.92 -2.89 5.59
CA VAL A 21 -2.21 -3.04 4.89
C VAL A 21 -2.03 -3.72 3.53
N PRO A 22 -1.64 -5.02 3.47
CA PRO A 22 -1.49 -5.76 2.21
C PRO A 22 -2.80 -5.89 1.42
N ALA A 23 -3.94 -5.62 2.06
CA ALA A 23 -5.23 -5.51 1.38
C ALA A 23 -5.31 -4.26 0.48
N LEU A 24 -4.56 -3.19 0.75
CA LEU A 24 -4.62 -1.95 -0.02
C LEU A 24 -3.49 -1.82 -1.05
N TRP A 25 -2.38 -2.53 -0.83
CA TRP A 25 -1.17 -2.43 -1.64
C TRP A 25 -0.78 -3.78 -2.23
N LEU A 26 -0.35 -3.78 -3.48
CA LEU A 26 0.25 -4.93 -4.15
C LEU A 26 1.75 -4.67 -4.28
N GLN A 27 2.58 -5.60 -3.82
CA GLN A 27 4.03 -5.53 -4.07
C GLN A 27 4.30 -5.85 -5.54
N LEU A 28 5.07 -4.97 -6.19
CA LEU A 28 5.63 -5.18 -7.53
C LEU A 28 7.06 -5.71 -7.42
#